data_AF-A0A1C5QZM2-F1
#
_entry.id   AF-A0A1C5QZM2-F1
#
_cell.length_a   1.000
_cell.length_b   1.000
_cell.length_c   1.000
_cell.angle_alpha   90.00
_cell.angle_beta   90.00
_cell.angle_gamma   90.00
#
_symmetry.space_group_name_H-M   'P 1'
#
loop_
_entity.id
_entity.type
_entity.pdbx_description
1 polymer ?
#
loop_
_entity_poly.entity_id
_entity_poly.type
_entity_poly.pdbx_seq_one_letter_code
_entity_poly.pdbx_strand_id
1 'polypeptide(L)'
;MAAFIWNSIYYEIMTLEKGREMKKVFSLILSFMIAAAIVVPAMTTESEAAFSARTTVPEYGSAAGSAYYYTNSNIFYSSGYGPNQVKRSDGKYVTGNCTWYAYGRASEILGRTFNSNFRWDASRWWDINKKGNYYPYGSTPKVGAIACYSTHVAIVEKVVNGQPYVSESSWTLSSSRPASASDIVFHYGTPWSSSLKGYIYITDDTSTPDETVSVDYSVKITDSDLNMRTGPGTEYTRIGYVKQGTYKVDSECGNWVRLADSGYWVCKSYVTKVETKPSDTVDTGTDTNYKVSITTVNLNMRTGPGVSYTRKGYINPGTYTIVKTTGTWGLVQETGYWVCLEYTTKVSDDGGNSGGNTGSSYQVKVNTAALNMRTGPGTNYSSKGLLLIGSKCTIIDTKDGWGQMSENGYWIKLEYTTPVDAEYNVKVTDSDLNMRTGPGTSYTRKGYVSPGVHTIVETDGGWGKLKSNGYWIKLSYTTKI
;
A
#
# COMPACT_ATOMS: atom_id res chain seq x y z
N MET A 1 -10.87 -61.40 2.92
CA MET A 1 -10.17 -62.51 2.22
C MET A 1 -9.24 -61.95 1.11
N ALA A 2 -8.45 -60.93 1.43
CA ALA A 2 -7.53 -60.27 0.51
C ALA A 2 -6.26 -59.79 1.25
N ALA A 3 -5.80 -60.59 2.23
CA ALA A 3 -4.58 -60.34 3.00
C ALA A 3 -3.65 -61.57 3.03
N PHE A 4 -3.90 -62.57 2.17
CA PHE A 4 -3.16 -63.85 2.18
C PHE A 4 -2.42 -64.16 0.87
N ILE A 5 -2.36 -63.23 -0.09
CA ILE A 5 -1.69 -63.45 -1.38
C ILE A 5 -0.42 -62.58 -1.54
N TRP A 6 -0.18 -61.61 -0.66
CA TRP A 6 0.98 -60.71 -0.79
C TRP A 6 2.28 -61.25 -0.17
N ASN A 7 2.22 -62.25 0.72
CA ASN A 7 3.39 -62.73 1.45
C ASN A 7 4.16 -63.88 0.76
N SER A 8 3.72 -64.33 -0.42
CA SER A 8 4.33 -65.49 -1.11
C SER A 8 5.23 -65.12 -2.29
N ILE A 9 5.24 -63.87 -2.77
CA ILE A 9 6.01 -63.46 -3.96
C ILE A 9 7.31 -62.73 -3.57
N TYR A 10 7.41 -62.23 -2.35
CA TYR A 10 8.59 -61.49 -1.86
C TYR A 10 9.78 -62.39 -1.53
N TYR A 11 9.54 -63.70 -1.29
CA TYR A 11 10.59 -64.66 -0.92
C TYR A 11 11.24 -65.41 -2.09
N GLU A 12 10.69 -65.30 -3.31
CA GLU A 12 11.22 -65.99 -4.50
C GLU A 12 12.14 -65.13 -5.40
N ILE A 13 12.25 -63.83 -5.13
CA ILE A 13 13.07 -62.90 -5.94
C ILE A 13 14.42 -62.56 -5.28
N MET A 14 14.63 -62.93 -4.02
CA MET A 14 15.90 -62.66 -3.30
C MET A 14 16.93 -63.80 -3.30
N THR A 15 16.74 -64.86 -4.11
CA THR A 15 17.63 -66.04 -4.09
C THR A 15 18.28 -66.39 -5.43
N LEU A 16 18.53 -65.40 -6.31
CA LEU A 16 19.50 -65.56 -7.40
C LEU A 16 20.45 -64.37 -7.48
N GLU A 17 21.40 -64.42 -6.55
CA GLU A 17 22.63 -63.64 -6.48
C GLU A 17 23.54 -63.79 -7.74
N LYS A 18 24.33 -62.72 -7.94
CA LYS A 18 25.73 -62.71 -8.44
C LYS A 18 25.98 -62.74 -9.96
N GLY A 19 26.42 -61.59 -10.48
CA GLY A 19 27.03 -61.49 -11.81
C GLY A 19 27.49 -60.09 -12.21
N ARG A 20 28.62 -59.66 -11.64
CA ARG A 20 29.50 -58.53 -11.98
C ARG A 20 29.40 -57.95 -13.41
N GLU A 21 29.27 -56.62 -13.48
CA GLU A 21 29.73 -55.70 -14.56
C GLU A 21 29.33 -56.02 -16.02
N MET A 22 28.37 -55.28 -16.58
CA MET A 22 28.66 -54.52 -17.81
C MET A 22 27.70 -53.34 -18.03
N LYS A 23 28.35 -52.19 -18.13
CA LYS A 23 27.90 -50.85 -18.50
C LYS A 23 27.07 -50.83 -19.77
N LYS A 24 26.13 -49.86 -19.82
CA LYS A 24 25.56 -49.22 -21.03
C LYS A 24 24.93 -50.25 -21.99
N VAL A 25 23.62 -50.36 -22.02
CA VAL A 25 22.72 -49.69 -22.98
C VAL A 25 21.33 -50.22 -22.57
N PHE A 26 20.46 -49.40 -21.99
CA PHE A 26 19.17 -48.96 -22.54
C PHE A 26 18.56 -48.11 -21.41
N SER A 27 18.77 -46.80 -21.30
CA SER A 27 18.39 -45.70 -22.18
C SER A 27 16.96 -45.82 -22.70
N LEU A 28 16.12 -44.95 -22.13
CA LEU A 28 14.71 -44.65 -22.41
C LEU A 28 13.68 -45.71 -22.02
N ILE A 29 12.64 -45.22 -21.33
CA ILE A 29 11.40 -45.90 -20.88
C ILE A 29 11.50 -46.55 -19.48
N LEU A 30 11.85 -45.74 -18.47
CA LEU A 30 11.31 -45.92 -17.11
C LEU A 30 11.45 -44.62 -16.30
N SER A 31 10.74 -43.59 -16.75
CA SER A 31 10.57 -42.33 -16.01
C SER A 31 9.10 -41.92 -16.05
N PHE A 32 8.21 -42.83 -15.65
CA PHE A 32 6.83 -42.51 -15.26
C PHE A 32 6.34 -43.67 -14.38
N MET A 33 5.74 -43.32 -13.24
CA MET A 33 5.30 -44.21 -12.15
C MET A 33 6.39 -44.56 -11.14
N ILE A 34 6.61 -43.64 -10.18
CA ILE A 34 6.33 -43.82 -8.75
C ILE A 34 6.76 -42.51 -8.07
N ALA A 35 5.80 -41.65 -7.74
CA ALA A 35 5.97 -40.60 -6.75
C ALA A 35 4.62 -40.24 -6.13
N ALA A 36 4.62 -40.19 -4.80
CA ALA A 36 3.65 -39.56 -3.91
C ALA A 36 2.31 -40.28 -3.66
N ALA A 37 2.33 -41.24 -2.74
CA ALA A 37 1.24 -41.42 -1.78
C ALA A 37 1.79 -41.10 -0.38
N ILE A 38 1.76 -39.81 -0.02
CA ILE A 38 1.85 -39.37 1.38
C ILE A 38 0.51 -38.73 1.71
N VAL A 39 -0.16 -39.36 2.67
CA VAL A 39 -1.45 -38.96 3.24
C VAL A 39 -1.28 -37.59 3.91
N VAL A 40 -1.89 -36.57 3.32
CA VAL A 40 -2.18 -35.29 3.99
C VAL A 40 -3.58 -35.43 4.59
N PRO A 41 -3.81 -35.09 5.87
CA PRO A 41 -5.16 -35.08 6.42
C PRO A 41 -6.00 -34.07 5.63
N ALA A 42 -7.19 -34.52 5.22
CA ALA A 42 -8.17 -33.68 4.54
C ALA A 42 -8.49 -32.47 5.43
N MET A 43 -7.87 -31.33 5.12
CA MET A 43 -8.52 -30.05 5.35
C MET A 43 -9.75 -30.06 4.45
N THR A 44 -10.91 -30.21 5.06
CA THR A 44 -12.17 -29.83 4.43
C THR A 44 -12.07 -28.34 4.13
N THR A 45 -11.65 -28.00 2.92
CA THR A 45 -11.87 -26.67 2.37
C THR A 45 -13.38 -26.51 2.31
N GLU A 46 -13.91 -25.61 3.14
CA GLU A 46 -15.26 -25.11 3.01
C GLU A 46 -15.48 -24.69 1.55
N SER A 47 -16.57 -25.20 0.99
CA SER A 47 -16.96 -25.06 -0.40
C SER A 47 -16.85 -23.60 -0.84
N GLU A 48 -15.95 -23.29 -1.77
CA GLU A 48 -16.18 -22.20 -2.73
C GLU A 48 -17.53 -22.51 -3.38
N ALA A 49 -18.60 -21.88 -2.89
CA ALA A 49 -19.89 -21.93 -3.55
C ALA A 49 -19.69 -21.25 -4.91
N ALA A 50 -19.46 -22.06 -5.94
CA ALA A 50 -19.28 -21.61 -7.30
C ALA A 50 -20.41 -20.63 -7.66
N PHE A 51 -20.04 -19.45 -8.16
CA PHE A 51 -20.99 -18.44 -8.61
C PHE A 51 -22.05 -19.10 -9.51
N SER A 52 -23.29 -19.12 -9.04
CA SER A 52 -24.41 -19.73 -9.77
C SER A 52 -25.23 -18.63 -10.44
N ALA A 53 -25.21 -18.62 -11.78
CA ALA A 53 -25.88 -17.60 -12.57
C ALA A 53 -27.41 -17.67 -12.42
N ARG A 54 -28.07 -16.52 -12.26
CA ARG A 54 -29.54 -16.45 -12.29
C ARG A 54 -30.06 -16.21 -13.69
N THR A 55 -30.78 -17.20 -14.22
CA THR A 55 -31.53 -17.10 -15.49
C THR A 55 -33.03 -16.89 -15.29
N THR A 56 -33.49 -16.89 -14.04
CA THR A 56 -34.86 -16.57 -13.62
C THR A 56 -34.82 -15.78 -12.32
N VAL A 57 -35.87 -15.02 -12.05
CA VAL A 57 -36.08 -14.37 -10.76
C VAL A 57 -36.43 -15.44 -9.69
N PRO A 58 -35.96 -15.31 -8.43
CA PRO A 58 -36.28 -16.29 -7.39
C PRO A 58 -37.77 -16.30 -7.04
N GLU A 59 -38.31 -17.49 -6.76
CA GLU A 59 -39.65 -17.65 -6.23
C GLU A 59 -39.81 -17.02 -4.84
N TYR A 60 -41.00 -16.50 -4.53
CA TYR A 60 -41.30 -15.85 -3.25
C TYR A 60 -40.90 -16.69 -2.02
N GLY A 61 -41.21 -17.99 -2.05
CA GLY A 61 -40.92 -18.93 -0.96
C GLY A 61 -39.54 -19.61 -1.05
N SER A 62 -38.74 -19.34 -2.09
CA SER A 62 -37.40 -19.93 -2.20
C SER A 62 -36.47 -19.36 -1.13
N ALA A 63 -35.44 -20.12 -0.73
CA ALA A 63 -34.45 -19.66 0.25
C ALA A 63 -33.81 -18.31 -0.14
N ALA A 64 -33.46 -18.14 -1.42
CA ALA A 64 -32.92 -16.87 -1.91
C ALA A 64 -33.99 -15.77 -1.94
N GLY A 65 -35.20 -16.09 -2.43
CA GLY A 65 -36.29 -15.13 -2.53
C GLY A 65 -36.66 -14.52 -1.18
N SER A 66 -36.85 -15.35 -0.16
CA SER A 66 -37.20 -14.93 1.19
C SER A 66 -36.04 -14.27 1.94
N ALA A 67 -34.79 -14.64 1.65
CA ALA A 67 -33.62 -14.06 2.33
C ALA A 67 -33.17 -12.71 1.75
N TYR A 68 -33.30 -12.48 0.44
CA TYR A 68 -32.62 -11.34 -0.22
C TYR A 68 -33.51 -10.46 -1.12
N TYR A 69 -34.62 -10.99 -1.64
CA TYR A 69 -35.43 -10.28 -2.64
C TYR A 69 -36.72 -9.73 -2.04
N TYR A 70 -37.50 -10.57 -1.37
CA TYR A 70 -38.84 -10.25 -0.86
C TYR A 70 -38.84 -10.06 0.66
N THR A 71 -37.83 -9.38 1.18
CA THR A 71 -37.59 -9.20 2.61
C THR A 71 -37.37 -7.74 2.97
N ASN A 72 -37.58 -7.41 4.24
CA ASN A 72 -37.34 -6.06 4.74
C ASN A 72 -35.84 -5.67 4.73
N SER A 73 -34.93 -6.65 4.66
CA SER A 73 -33.49 -6.41 4.47
C SER A 73 -33.18 -5.84 3.08
N ASN A 74 -34.05 -6.06 2.10
CA ASN A 74 -34.00 -5.37 0.82
C ASN A 74 -34.70 -4.03 0.96
N ILE A 75 -33.91 -2.97 1.02
CA ILE A 75 -34.36 -1.59 1.26
C ILE A 75 -35.39 -1.09 0.24
N PHE A 76 -35.33 -1.58 -1.00
CA PHE A 76 -36.30 -1.21 -2.03
C PHE A 76 -37.61 -1.97 -1.84
N TYR A 77 -37.54 -3.23 -1.42
CA TYR A 77 -38.74 -3.99 -1.08
C TYR A 77 -39.45 -3.39 0.13
N SER A 78 -38.73 -3.12 1.23
CA SER A 78 -39.30 -2.53 2.45
C SER A 78 -39.88 -1.14 2.23
N SER A 79 -39.33 -0.37 1.29
CA SER A 79 -39.81 0.96 0.93
C SER A 79 -40.93 0.94 -0.12
N GLY A 80 -41.44 -0.23 -0.51
CA GLY A 80 -42.55 -0.36 -1.46
C GLY A 80 -42.17 -0.20 -2.94
N TYR A 81 -40.86 -0.22 -3.25
CA TYR A 81 -40.31 -0.10 -4.61
C TYR A 81 -39.89 -1.45 -5.22
N GLY A 82 -40.01 -2.56 -4.50
CA GLY A 82 -39.87 -3.92 -5.04
C GLY A 82 -41.22 -4.55 -5.39
N PRO A 83 -41.26 -5.65 -6.17
CA PRO A 83 -42.46 -6.41 -6.46
C PRO A 83 -43.07 -7.01 -5.18
N ASN A 84 -44.03 -6.29 -4.63
CA ASN A 84 -44.72 -6.66 -3.41
C ASN A 84 -46.21 -6.83 -3.70
N GLN A 85 -46.90 -7.47 -2.76
CA GLN A 85 -48.33 -7.72 -2.85
C GLN A 85 -49.18 -6.52 -2.38
N VAL A 86 -48.56 -5.36 -2.20
CA VAL A 86 -49.18 -4.14 -1.70
C VAL A 86 -49.43 -3.19 -2.86
N LYS A 87 -50.65 -2.66 -2.90
CA LYS A 87 -51.08 -1.72 -3.93
C LYS A 87 -50.54 -0.33 -3.58
N ARG A 88 -49.93 0.35 -4.56
CA ARG A 88 -49.51 1.75 -4.45
C ARG A 88 -50.73 2.68 -4.34
N SER A 89 -50.48 3.93 -3.96
CA SER A 89 -51.52 4.98 -3.88
C SER A 89 -52.21 5.26 -5.21
N ASP A 90 -51.52 5.06 -6.33
CA ASP A 90 -52.05 5.18 -7.70
C ASP A 90 -52.90 3.97 -8.14
N GLY A 91 -53.09 2.99 -7.26
CA GLY A 91 -53.87 1.80 -7.54
C GLY A 91 -53.14 0.74 -8.38
N LYS A 92 -51.81 0.82 -8.54
CA LYS A 92 -51.02 -0.19 -9.26
C LYS A 92 -50.10 -0.98 -8.32
N TYR A 93 -49.68 -2.16 -8.77
CA TYR A 93 -48.67 -2.99 -8.11
C TYR A 93 -47.34 -2.81 -8.81
N VAL A 94 -46.25 -2.75 -8.03
CA VAL A 94 -44.90 -2.85 -8.59
C VAL A 94 -44.69 -4.28 -9.06
N THR A 95 -44.27 -4.45 -10.31
CA THR A 95 -43.99 -5.76 -10.93
C THR A 95 -42.58 -5.83 -11.51
N GLY A 96 -41.77 -4.79 -11.33
CA GLY A 96 -40.35 -4.83 -11.64
C GLY A 96 -39.67 -3.55 -11.18
N ASN A 97 -38.39 -3.68 -10.83
CA ASN A 97 -37.51 -2.55 -10.51
C ASN A 97 -36.05 -3.01 -10.52
N CYS A 98 -35.21 -2.34 -11.31
CA CYS A 98 -33.79 -2.64 -11.45
C CYS A 98 -33.02 -2.56 -10.12
N THR A 99 -33.27 -1.54 -9.29
CA THR A 99 -32.50 -1.36 -8.04
C THR A 99 -32.89 -2.40 -7.01
N TRP A 100 -34.17 -2.74 -6.91
CA TRP A 100 -34.65 -3.84 -6.07
C TRP A 100 -33.99 -5.17 -6.44
N TYR A 101 -34.01 -5.51 -7.74
CA TYR A 101 -33.48 -6.77 -8.22
C TYR A 101 -31.97 -6.83 -8.03
N ALA A 102 -31.24 -5.80 -8.50
CA ALA A 102 -29.78 -5.75 -8.38
C ALA A 102 -29.33 -5.75 -6.92
N TYR A 103 -30.04 -5.06 -6.01
CA TYR A 103 -29.75 -5.09 -4.57
C TYR A 103 -29.94 -6.49 -3.99
N GLY A 104 -31.04 -7.16 -4.32
CA GLY A 104 -31.32 -8.52 -3.87
C GLY A 104 -30.30 -9.53 -4.42
N ARG A 105 -29.98 -9.44 -5.71
CA ARG A 105 -29.01 -10.33 -6.35
C ARG A 105 -27.59 -10.09 -5.87
N ALA A 106 -27.18 -8.83 -5.68
CA ALA A 106 -25.90 -8.52 -5.05
C ALA A 106 -25.83 -9.07 -3.62
N SER A 107 -26.92 -8.96 -2.85
CA SER A 107 -26.99 -9.52 -1.50
C SER A 107 -26.83 -11.03 -1.50
N GLU A 108 -27.51 -11.70 -2.43
CA GLU A 108 -27.43 -13.15 -2.61
C GLU A 108 -26.02 -13.61 -2.98
N ILE A 109 -25.35 -12.93 -3.94
CA ILE A 109 -23.98 -13.24 -4.36
C ILE A 109 -23.00 -13.14 -3.19
N LEU A 110 -23.20 -12.14 -2.33
CA LEU A 110 -22.35 -11.90 -1.17
C LEU A 110 -22.73 -12.76 0.06
N GLY A 111 -23.86 -13.47 0.02
CA GLY A 111 -24.41 -14.20 1.17
C GLY A 111 -24.92 -13.31 2.31
N ARG A 112 -25.01 -11.98 2.12
CA ARG A 112 -25.31 -10.97 3.15
C ARG A 112 -26.07 -9.79 2.56
N THR A 113 -26.68 -8.94 3.39
CA THR A 113 -27.32 -7.70 2.89
C THR A 113 -26.31 -6.80 2.18
N PHE A 114 -26.64 -6.37 0.95
CA PHE A 114 -25.81 -5.46 0.17
C PHE A 114 -25.68 -4.08 0.84
N ASN A 115 -24.67 -3.30 0.45
CA ASN A 115 -24.37 -2.02 1.07
C ASN A 115 -25.55 -1.03 0.95
N SER A 116 -26.11 -0.60 2.08
CA SER A 116 -27.28 0.27 2.17
C SER A 116 -27.03 1.71 1.69
N ASN A 117 -25.81 2.08 1.32
CA ASN A 117 -25.55 3.34 0.61
C ASN A 117 -26.13 3.35 -0.81
N PHE A 118 -26.34 2.17 -1.42
CA PHE A 118 -26.95 2.00 -2.73
C PHE A 118 -28.49 2.03 -2.67
N ARG A 119 -29.03 3.03 -1.93
CA ARG A 119 -30.47 3.19 -1.66
C ARG A 119 -31.23 4.10 -2.61
N TRP A 120 -30.51 4.78 -3.49
CA TRP A 120 -31.08 5.75 -4.43
C TRP A 120 -31.29 5.13 -5.82
N ASP A 121 -31.79 5.93 -6.75
CA ASP A 121 -32.00 5.54 -8.14
C ASP A 121 -30.74 4.93 -8.76
N ALA A 122 -30.96 3.98 -9.67
CA ALA A 122 -29.90 3.28 -10.42
C ALA A 122 -28.86 4.24 -11.03
N SER A 123 -29.31 5.40 -11.51
CA SER A 123 -28.46 6.45 -12.09
C SER A 123 -27.33 6.92 -11.18
N ARG A 124 -27.52 6.81 -9.85
CA ARG A 124 -26.57 7.29 -8.84
C ARG A 124 -25.60 6.24 -8.33
N TRP A 125 -25.86 4.95 -8.57
CA TRP A 125 -25.08 3.86 -7.96
C TRP A 125 -23.58 3.94 -8.30
N TRP A 126 -23.26 4.27 -9.55
CA TRP A 126 -21.89 4.49 -9.99
C TRP A 126 -21.20 5.61 -9.20
N ASP A 127 -21.83 6.78 -9.09
CA ASP A 127 -21.25 7.95 -8.45
C ASP A 127 -21.20 7.80 -6.92
N ILE A 128 -22.17 7.10 -6.34
CA ILE A 128 -22.17 6.69 -4.92
C ILE A 128 -20.96 5.79 -4.64
N ASN A 129 -20.72 4.78 -5.48
CA ASN A 129 -19.58 3.88 -5.30
C ASN A 129 -18.25 4.64 -5.40
N LYS A 130 -18.09 5.50 -6.42
CA LYS A 130 -16.87 6.29 -6.61
C LYS A 130 -16.62 7.26 -5.47
N LYS A 131 -17.66 7.97 -5.01
CA LYS A 131 -17.54 8.95 -3.93
C LYS A 131 -17.25 8.28 -2.59
N GLY A 132 -17.90 7.15 -2.31
CA GLY A 132 -17.72 6.41 -1.06
C GLY A 132 -16.55 5.44 -1.05
N ASN A 133 -15.97 5.16 -2.21
CA ASN A 133 -14.94 4.14 -2.41
C ASN A 133 -15.31 2.78 -1.78
N TYR A 134 -16.55 2.34 -2.00
CA TYR A 134 -17.10 1.16 -1.32
C TYR A 134 -16.61 -0.16 -1.91
N TYR A 135 -16.54 -0.25 -3.24
CA TYR A 135 -16.15 -1.45 -3.97
C TYR A 135 -15.19 -1.07 -5.10
N PRO A 136 -14.25 -1.95 -5.49
CA PRO A 136 -13.47 -1.79 -6.72
C PRO A 136 -14.39 -1.60 -7.93
N TYR A 137 -13.95 -0.83 -8.92
CA TYR A 137 -14.75 -0.53 -10.11
C TYR A 137 -13.88 -0.33 -11.35
N GLY A 138 -14.47 -0.51 -12.53
CA GLY A 138 -13.74 -0.40 -13.79
C GLY A 138 -14.63 -0.50 -15.02
N SER A 139 -14.03 -0.71 -16.18
CA SER A 139 -14.70 -0.74 -17.48
C SER A 139 -14.83 -2.15 -18.08
N THR A 140 -14.22 -3.16 -17.46
CA THR A 140 -14.26 -4.55 -17.96
C THR A 140 -15.36 -5.33 -17.25
N PRO A 141 -16.25 -6.05 -17.97
CA PRO A 141 -17.26 -6.89 -17.34
C PRO A 141 -16.61 -8.07 -16.61
N LYS A 142 -17.09 -8.34 -15.39
CA LYS A 142 -16.72 -9.51 -14.60
C LYS A 142 -17.97 -10.19 -14.09
N VAL A 143 -17.96 -11.52 -14.01
CA VAL A 143 -19.04 -12.29 -13.39
C VAL A 143 -19.23 -11.83 -11.95
N GLY A 144 -20.48 -11.61 -11.55
CA GLY A 144 -20.87 -11.07 -10.24
C GLY A 144 -20.81 -9.55 -10.11
N ALA A 145 -20.28 -8.83 -11.11
CA ALA A 145 -20.25 -7.38 -11.06
C ALA A 145 -21.63 -6.75 -11.28
N ILE A 146 -21.83 -5.56 -10.70
CA ILE A 146 -22.98 -4.71 -11.01
C ILE A 146 -22.62 -3.87 -12.23
N ALA A 147 -23.34 -4.07 -13.35
CA ALA A 147 -23.27 -3.19 -14.50
C ALA A 147 -24.10 -1.92 -14.22
N CYS A 148 -23.45 -0.77 -14.21
CA CYS A 148 -24.09 0.52 -13.97
C CYS A 148 -24.26 1.29 -15.27
N TYR A 149 -25.50 1.67 -15.58
CA TYR A 149 -25.87 2.48 -16.72
C TYR A 149 -26.36 3.86 -16.28
N SER A 150 -26.62 4.76 -17.24
CA SER A 150 -27.10 6.12 -16.93
C SER A 150 -28.37 6.16 -16.10
N THR A 151 -29.28 5.21 -16.29
CA THR A 151 -30.58 5.13 -15.60
C THR A 151 -30.93 3.71 -15.13
N HIS A 152 -29.99 2.76 -15.22
CA HIS A 152 -30.27 1.34 -15.01
C HIS A 152 -29.12 0.64 -14.30
N VAL A 153 -29.41 -0.47 -13.62
CA VAL A 153 -28.42 -1.37 -13.03
C VAL A 153 -28.82 -2.81 -13.29
N ALA A 154 -27.84 -3.65 -13.57
CA ALA A 154 -28.00 -5.06 -13.86
C ALA A 154 -26.84 -5.86 -13.24
N ILE A 155 -26.99 -7.17 -13.06
CA ILE A 155 -25.92 -8.04 -12.54
C ILE A 155 -25.33 -8.86 -13.67
N VAL A 156 -24.01 -8.86 -13.81
CA VAL A 156 -23.30 -9.68 -14.79
C VAL A 156 -23.29 -11.12 -14.32
N GLU A 157 -24.05 -11.97 -14.99
CA GLU A 157 -24.17 -13.40 -14.66
C GLU A 157 -23.19 -14.25 -15.47
N LYS A 158 -22.78 -13.78 -16.65
CA LYS A 158 -21.84 -14.48 -17.53
C LYS A 158 -21.11 -13.48 -18.43
N VAL A 159 -19.88 -13.81 -18.82
CA VAL A 159 -19.13 -13.05 -19.84
C VAL A 159 -18.70 -14.01 -20.95
N VAL A 160 -19.05 -13.69 -22.20
CA VAL A 160 -18.68 -14.49 -23.39
C VAL A 160 -18.00 -13.58 -24.38
N ASN A 161 -16.75 -13.86 -24.74
CA ASN A 161 -15.98 -13.04 -25.69
C ASN A 161 -15.95 -11.54 -25.31
N GLY A 162 -15.84 -11.25 -24.01
CA GLY A 162 -15.86 -9.87 -23.49
C GLY A 162 -17.24 -9.21 -23.43
N GLN A 163 -18.31 -9.89 -23.86
CA GLN A 163 -19.69 -9.39 -23.78
C GLN A 163 -20.39 -9.89 -22.52
N PRO A 164 -21.00 -9.01 -21.70
CA PRO A 164 -21.75 -9.42 -20.53
C PRO A 164 -23.14 -9.94 -20.91
N TYR A 165 -23.55 -11.03 -20.26
CA TYR A 165 -24.93 -11.45 -20.13
C TYR A 165 -25.36 -11.11 -18.71
N VAL A 166 -26.47 -10.39 -18.61
CA VAL A 166 -26.94 -9.83 -17.34
C VAL A 166 -28.28 -10.41 -16.93
N SER A 167 -28.51 -10.46 -15.63
CA SER A 167 -29.83 -10.56 -15.03
C SER A 167 -30.31 -9.18 -14.62
N GLU A 168 -31.52 -8.80 -15.04
CA GLU A 168 -32.06 -7.47 -14.79
C GLU A 168 -33.58 -7.44 -14.67
N SER A 169 -34.09 -6.37 -14.08
CA SER A 169 -35.50 -6.05 -13.95
C SER A 169 -35.69 -4.57 -14.27
N SER A 170 -36.88 -4.14 -14.69
CA SER A 170 -37.13 -2.74 -15.05
C SER A 170 -38.36 -2.21 -14.31
N TRP A 171 -38.39 -0.90 -14.05
CA TRP A 171 -39.51 -0.25 -13.39
C TRP A 171 -40.81 -0.51 -14.15
N THR A 172 -41.65 -1.36 -13.58
CA THR A 172 -42.90 -1.79 -14.22
C THR A 172 -44.03 -1.79 -13.20
N LEU A 173 -45.19 -1.27 -13.62
CA LEU A 173 -46.40 -1.21 -12.82
C LEU A 173 -47.51 -2.00 -13.50
N SER A 174 -48.28 -2.75 -12.73
CA SER A 174 -49.42 -3.53 -13.21
C SER A 174 -50.70 -3.18 -12.45
N SER A 175 -51.84 -3.23 -13.13
CA SER A 175 -53.15 -3.14 -12.47
C SER A 175 -53.48 -4.41 -11.68
N SER A 176 -52.86 -5.54 -12.04
CA SER A 176 -53.05 -6.84 -11.41
C SER A 176 -51.95 -7.11 -10.38
N ARG A 177 -52.33 -7.73 -9.27
CA ARG A 177 -51.39 -8.18 -8.24
C ARG A 177 -50.53 -9.32 -8.81
N PRO A 178 -49.19 -9.27 -8.68
CA PRO A 178 -48.34 -10.41 -9.03
C PRO A 178 -48.68 -11.59 -8.10
N ALA A 179 -49.07 -12.72 -8.68
CA ALA A 179 -49.45 -13.92 -7.96
C ALA A 179 -48.25 -14.83 -7.70
N SER A 180 -47.23 -14.75 -8.58
CA SER A 180 -46.05 -15.60 -8.59
C SER A 180 -44.81 -14.82 -9.07
N ALA A 181 -43.62 -15.37 -8.91
CA ALA A 181 -42.41 -14.69 -9.36
C ALA A 181 -42.32 -14.58 -10.89
N SER A 182 -43.00 -15.45 -11.65
CA SER A 182 -43.10 -15.32 -13.11
C SER A 182 -43.89 -14.09 -13.58
N ASP A 183 -44.68 -13.46 -12.70
CA ASP A 183 -45.38 -12.20 -13.01
C ASP A 183 -44.46 -10.97 -12.88
N ILE A 184 -43.21 -11.17 -12.42
CA ILE A 184 -42.22 -10.12 -12.24
C ILE A 184 -41.45 -9.92 -13.54
N VAL A 185 -41.31 -8.67 -13.96
CA VAL A 185 -40.48 -8.29 -15.10
C VAL A 185 -39.02 -8.62 -14.81
N PHE A 186 -38.51 -9.57 -15.56
CA PHE A 186 -37.17 -10.11 -15.44
C PHE A 186 -36.61 -10.43 -16.83
N HIS A 187 -35.31 -10.24 -17.00
CA HIS A 187 -34.58 -10.65 -18.20
C HIS A 187 -33.22 -11.22 -17.84
N TYR A 188 -32.86 -12.30 -18.53
CA TYR A 188 -31.50 -12.82 -18.57
C TYR A 188 -31.03 -12.83 -20.02
N GLY A 189 -29.97 -12.10 -20.33
CA GLY A 189 -29.48 -12.00 -21.69
C GLY A 189 -28.56 -10.82 -21.94
N THR A 190 -28.52 -10.34 -23.17
CA THR A 190 -27.83 -9.10 -23.51
C THR A 190 -28.49 -7.91 -22.81
N PRO A 191 -27.73 -6.97 -22.22
CA PRO A 191 -28.31 -5.86 -21.48
C PRO A 191 -29.29 -5.03 -22.31
N TRP A 192 -30.40 -4.61 -21.70
CA TRP A 192 -31.37 -3.71 -22.33
C TRP A 192 -30.80 -2.32 -22.60
N SER A 193 -29.90 -1.84 -21.74
CA SER A 193 -29.32 -0.49 -21.84
C SER A 193 -27.96 -0.50 -22.52
N SER A 194 -27.74 0.46 -23.42
CA SER A 194 -26.45 0.70 -24.07
C SER A 194 -25.60 1.78 -23.38
N SER A 195 -26.18 2.50 -22.41
CA SER A 195 -25.58 3.69 -21.78
C SER A 195 -24.67 3.35 -20.58
N LEU A 196 -23.68 2.49 -20.80
CA LEU A 196 -22.81 1.97 -19.72
C LEU A 196 -21.93 3.07 -19.12
N LYS A 197 -21.96 3.21 -17.80
CA LYS A 197 -21.01 4.02 -17.01
C LYS A 197 -19.79 3.21 -16.57
N GLY A 198 -19.99 1.94 -16.21
CA GLY A 198 -18.94 1.02 -15.80
C GLY A 198 -19.47 -0.14 -14.95
N TYR A 199 -18.56 -0.89 -14.33
CA TYR A 199 -18.85 -2.06 -13.50
C TYR A 199 -18.35 -1.86 -12.08
N ILE A 200 -19.15 -2.28 -11.10
CA ILE A 200 -18.78 -2.34 -9.69
C ILE A 200 -18.50 -3.81 -9.35
N TYR A 201 -17.29 -4.10 -8.87
CA TYR A 201 -16.77 -5.44 -8.63
C TYR A 201 -17.02 -5.88 -7.18
N ILE A 202 -18.27 -6.22 -6.87
CA ILE A 202 -18.68 -6.58 -5.51
C ILE A 202 -18.04 -7.88 -4.99
N THR A 203 -17.64 -8.78 -5.87
CA THR A 203 -16.96 -10.04 -5.53
C THR A 203 -15.45 -9.89 -5.38
N ASP A 204 -14.88 -8.78 -5.86
CA ASP A 204 -13.45 -8.47 -5.69
C ASP A 204 -13.21 -7.74 -4.35
N ASP A 205 -14.28 -7.51 -3.58
CA ASP A 205 -14.21 -6.93 -2.26
C ASP A 205 -13.64 -7.95 -1.28
N THR A 206 -12.41 -7.72 -0.85
CA THR A 206 -11.78 -8.51 0.22
C THR A 206 -12.27 -8.11 1.61
N SER A 207 -13.22 -7.17 1.73
CA SER A 207 -13.86 -6.87 3.00
C SER A 207 -14.89 -7.95 3.33
N THR A 208 -14.49 -8.86 4.23
CA THR A 208 -15.36 -9.88 4.81
C THR A 208 -16.54 -9.20 5.51
N PRO A 209 -17.78 -9.59 5.22
CA PRO A 209 -18.93 -9.14 5.99
C PRO A 209 -19.04 -9.87 7.32
N ASP A 210 -19.48 -9.14 8.34
CA ASP A 210 -19.71 -9.57 9.73
C ASP A 210 -18.51 -9.64 10.69
N GLU A 211 -17.28 -9.41 10.24
CA GLU A 211 -16.23 -9.15 11.21
C GLU A 211 -16.35 -7.74 11.77
N THR A 212 -16.73 -7.67 13.05
CA THR A 212 -16.57 -6.44 13.82
C THR A 212 -15.08 -6.23 14.03
N VAL A 213 -14.53 -5.26 13.31
CA VAL A 213 -13.11 -4.92 13.39
C VAL A 213 -12.92 -3.93 14.53
N SER A 214 -12.02 -4.26 15.46
CA SER A 214 -11.61 -3.32 16.51
C SER A 214 -10.83 -2.16 15.89
N VAL A 215 -11.19 -0.94 16.27
CA VAL A 215 -10.56 0.29 15.78
C VAL A 215 -10.35 1.26 16.93
N ASP A 216 -9.46 2.23 16.77
CA ASP A 216 -9.36 3.38 17.68
C ASP A 216 -9.16 4.65 16.87
N TYR A 217 -10.26 5.37 16.66
CA TYR A 217 -10.22 6.71 16.10
C TYR A 217 -11.45 7.51 16.54
N SER A 218 -11.51 8.79 16.19
CA SER A 218 -12.67 9.62 16.48
C SER A 218 -13.44 9.98 15.21
N VAL A 219 -14.76 10.17 15.34
CA VAL A 219 -15.63 10.71 14.29
C VAL A 219 -16.31 11.97 14.76
N LYS A 220 -16.50 12.92 13.84
CA LYS A 220 -17.27 14.14 14.05
C LYS A 220 -18.65 13.93 13.46
N ILE A 221 -19.65 14.19 14.28
CA ILE A 221 -21.06 14.11 13.94
C ILE A 221 -21.59 15.54 13.90
N THR A 222 -22.03 15.97 12.73
CA THR A 222 -22.61 17.30 12.49
C THR A 222 -24.11 17.27 12.30
N ASP A 223 -24.71 16.10 12.11
CA ASP A 223 -26.15 15.93 11.97
C ASP A 223 -26.80 15.90 13.37
N SER A 224 -27.84 16.72 13.60
CA SER A 224 -28.54 16.82 14.88
C SER A 224 -29.55 15.69 15.13
N ASP A 225 -29.84 14.91 14.09
CA ASP A 225 -30.85 13.85 14.04
C ASP A 225 -30.27 12.50 13.59
N LEU A 226 -28.96 12.29 13.77
CA LEU A 226 -28.34 11.01 13.41
C LEU A 226 -28.83 9.89 14.34
N ASN A 227 -29.39 8.84 13.74
CA ASN A 227 -29.93 7.69 14.46
C ASN A 227 -28.84 6.83 15.10
N MET A 228 -29.05 6.48 16.37
CA MET A 228 -28.21 5.56 17.14
C MET A 228 -28.94 4.22 17.33
N ARG A 229 -28.24 3.10 17.10
CA ARG A 229 -28.84 1.75 17.04
C ARG A 229 -28.09 0.72 17.88
N THR A 230 -28.78 -0.37 18.25
CA THR A 230 -28.21 -1.47 19.06
C THR A 230 -27.21 -2.35 18.32
N GLY A 231 -27.11 -2.24 16.99
CA GLY A 231 -26.19 -3.02 16.17
C GLY A 231 -25.92 -2.38 14.80
N PRO A 232 -24.97 -2.93 14.03
CA PRO A 232 -24.47 -2.35 12.78
C PRO A 232 -25.41 -2.57 11.59
N GLY A 233 -26.59 -1.97 11.63
CA GLY A 233 -27.60 -2.14 10.58
C GLY A 233 -28.90 -1.37 10.85
N THR A 234 -29.71 -1.17 9.82
CA THR A 234 -31.01 -0.49 9.95
C THR A 234 -32.10 -1.36 10.56
N GLU A 235 -31.90 -2.67 10.56
CA GLU A 235 -32.71 -3.72 11.18
C GLU A 235 -32.57 -3.73 12.71
N TYR A 236 -31.49 -3.17 13.26
CA TYR A 236 -31.29 -3.06 14.70
C TYR A 236 -32.12 -1.94 15.33
N THR A 237 -32.57 -2.16 16.56
CA THR A 237 -33.42 -1.25 17.32
C THR A 237 -32.80 0.15 17.42
N ARG A 238 -33.58 1.16 17.07
CA ARG A 238 -33.21 2.57 17.22
C ARG A 238 -33.44 3.01 18.67
N ILE A 239 -32.39 3.48 19.33
CA ILE A 239 -32.40 3.89 20.75
C ILE A 239 -32.57 5.41 20.91
N GLY A 240 -32.36 6.17 19.84
CA GLY A 240 -32.59 7.61 19.82
C GLY A 240 -31.73 8.32 18.79
N TYR A 241 -31.42 9.57 19.08
CA TYR A 241 -30.51 10.41 18.29
C TYR A 241 -29.20 10.62 19.05
N VAL A 242 -28.07 10.55 18.35
CA VAL A 242 -26.78 10.99 18.89
C VAL A 242 -26.68 12.51 18.78
N LYS A 243 -26.13 13.18 19.81
CA LYS A 243 -25.91 14.62 19.77
C LYS A 243 -24.77 14.96 18.79
N GLN A 244 -24.75 16.20 18.30
CA GLN A 244 -23.60 16.69 17.54
C GLN A 244 -22.36 16.74 18.44
N GLY A 245 -21.21 16.36 17.90
CA GLY A 245 -19.99 16.29 18.70
C GLY A 245 -18.90 15.45 18.05
N THR A 246 -17.82 15.25 18.80
CA THR A 246 -16.74 14.31 18.44
C THR A 246 -16.81 13.12 19.36
N TYR A 247 -16.84 11.93 18.78
CA TYR A 247 -17.02 10.67 19.51
C TYR A 247 -15.89 9.70 19.19
N LYS A 248 -15.47 8.92 20.19
CA LYS A 248 -14.56 7.79 20.00
C LYS A 248 -15.30 6.62 19.35
N VAL A 249 -14.61 5.94 18.44
CA VAL A 249 -15.06 4.71 17.80
C VAL A 249 -14.13 3.60 18.22
N ASP A 250 -14.71 2.52 18.74
CA ASP A 250 -13.99 1.33 19.19
C ASP A 250 -14.20 0.10 18.28
N SER A 251 -15.18 0.17 17.37
CA SER A 251 -15.49 -0.92 16.45
C SER A 251 -16.11 -0.42 15.16
N GLU A 252 -15.77 -1.08 14.05
CA GLU A 252 -16.45 -0.94 12.76
C GLU A 252 -17.05 -2.27 12.33
N CYS A 253 -18.20 -2.21 11.65
CA CYS A 253 -18.78 -3.37 10.98
C CYS A 253 -19.45 -2.86 9.70
N GLY A 254 -18.85 -3.18 8.55
CA GLY A 254 -19.24 -2.64 7.25
C GLY A 254 -19.31 -1.10 7.23
N ASN A 255 -20.51 -0.58 6.97
CA ASN A 255 -20.78 0.86 6.91
C ASN A 255 -21.27 1.46 8.24
N TRP A 256 -20.98 0.80 9.36
CA TRP A 256 -21.36 1.26 10.69
C TRP A 256 -20.14 1.40 11.59
N VAL A 257 -20.22 2.36 12.51
CA VAL A 257 -19.22 2.61 13.53
C VAL A 257 -19.89 2.56 14.90
N ARG A 258 -19.27 1.89 15.88
CA ARG A 258 -19.74 1.82 17.26
C ARG A 258 -19.10 2.93 18.07
N LEU A 259 -19.91 3.74 18.75
CA LEU A 259 -19.42 4.81 19.61
C LEU A 259 -19.00 4.21 20.96
N ALA A 260 -17.73 4.39 21.34
CA ALA A 260 -17.14 3.73 22.50
C ALA A 260 -17.88 4.06 23.81
N ASP A 261 -18.28 5.32 24.00
CA ASP A 261 -18.91 5.78 25.25
C ASP A 261 -20.32 5.22 25.45
N SER A 262 -21.03 4.96 24.36
CA SER A 262 -22.45 4.55 24.41
C SER A 262 -22.66 3.08 24.07
N GLY A 263 -21.70 2.44 23.39
CA GLY A 263 -21.80 1.07 22.88
C GLY A 263 -22.74 0.93 21.67
N TYR A 264 -23.28 2.03 21.14
CA TYR A 264 -24.26 2.00 20.07
C TYR A 264 -23.69 2.38 18.71
N TRP A 265 -24.37 1.97 17.65
CA TRP A 265 -23.92 2.07 16.29
C TRP A 265 -24.55 3.23 15.54
N VAL A 266 -23.74 3.94 14.75
CA VAL A 266 -24.17 4.99 13.84
C VAL A 266 -23.60 4.74 12.44
N CYS A 267 -24.30 5.25 11.42
CA CYS A 267 -23.95 4.97 10.03
C CYS A 267 -22.75 5.82 9.58
N LYS A 268 -21.71 5.16 9.05
CA LYS A 268 -20.42 5.76 8.64
C LYS A 268 -20.57 6.86 7.59
N SER A 269 -21.63 6.82 6.77
CA SER A 269 -21.89 7.85 5.75
C SER A 269 -22.32 9.21 6.33
N TYR A 270 -22.68 9.27 7.61
CA TYR A 270 -23.14 10.47 8.31
C TYR A 270 -22.15 10.98 9.35
N VAL A 271 -20.93 10.44 9.33
CA VAL A 271 -19.88 10.86 10.24
C VAL A 271 -18.62 11.16 9.44
N THR A 272 -17.88 12.18 9.86
CA THR A 272 -16.59 12.49 9.26
C THR A 272 -15.52 11.96 10.18
N LYS A 273 -14.64 11.07 9.70
CA LYS A 273 -13.49 10.63 10.48
C LYS A 273 -12.68 11.86 10.87
N VAL A 274 -12.56 12.10 12.17
CA VAL A 274 -11.65 13.14 12.66
C VAL A 274 -10.27 12.57 12.51
N GLU A 275 -9.46 13.23 11.70
CA GLU A 275 -8.02 12.98 11.70
C GLU A 275 -7.45 13.52 13.01
N THR A 276 -7.74 12.81 14.10
CA THR A 276 -7.02 12.94 15.34
C THR A 276 -5.73 12.16 15.17
N LYS A 277 -4.63 12.90 15.14
CA LYS A 277 -3.30 12.45 15.56
C LYS A 277 -3.44 11.37 16.66
N PRO A 278 -2.93 10.13 16.51
CA PRO A 278 -3.02 9.07 17.48
C PRO A 278 -2.37 9.46 18.80
N SER A 279 -3.07 9.07 19.87
CA SER A 279 -2.58 9.05 21.24
C SER A 279 -2.37 7.59 21.65
N ASP A 280 -1.09 7.24 21.82
CA ASP A 280 -0.50 6.42 22.88
C ASP A 280 -1.09 5.05 23.26
N THR A 281 -1.53 4.26 22.27
CA THR A 281 -1.22 2.81 22.31
C THR A 281 0.09 2.60 21.55
N VAL A 282 1.19 2.52 22.30
CA VAL A 282 2.52 2.24 21.75
C VAL A 282 2.52 0.77 21.34
N ASP A 283 2.38 0.51 20.05
CA ASP A 283 2.86 -0.75 19.48
C ASP A 283 4.33 -0.91 19.89
N THR A 284 4.60 -1.98 20.63
CA THR A 284 5.92 -2.23 21.23
C THR A 284 6.90 -2.84 20.22
N GLY A 285 6.48 -3.11 18.98
CA GLY A 285 7.30 -3.69 17.93
C GLY A 285 7.96 -5.02 18.27
N THR A 286 8.70 -5.56 17.31
CA THR A 286 9.57 -6.72 17.52
C THR A 286 10.94 -6.25 17.98
N ASP A 287 11.50 -6.89 19.01
CA ASP A 287 12.85 -6.58 19.50
C ASP A 287 13.90 -6.83 18.41
N THR A 288 14.87 -5.91 18.31
CA THR A 288 16.00 -6.00 17.39
C THR A 288 17.21 -5.25 17.98
N ASN A 289 18.37 -5.37 17.37
CA ASN A 289 19.53 -4.54 17.69
C ASN A 289 20.42 -4.38 16.46
N TYR A 290 20.36 -3.22 15.81
CA TYR A 290 21.28 -2.84 14.74
C TYR A 290 21.37 -1.31 14.63
N LYS A 291 22.43 -0.82 14.01
CA LYS A 291 22.63 0.62 13.80
C LYS A 291 22.05 1.08 12.46
N VAL A 292 21.56 2.31 12.43
CA VAL A 292 21.17 3.00 11.21
C VAL A 292 21.83 4.37 11.12
N SER A 293 22.19 4.79 9.92
CA SER A 293 22.62 6.15 9.60
C SER A 293 21.42 6.95 9.12
N ILE A 294 21.23 8.13 9.69
CA ILE A 294 20.18 9.08 9.35
C ILE A 294 20.87 10.34 8.81
N THR A 295 20.64 10.68 7.55
CA THR A 295 21.28 11.84 6.90
C THR A 295 20.29 12.95 6.56
N THR A 296 18.99 12.70 6.75
CA THR A 296 17.91 13.67 6.50
C THR A 296 17.79 14.65 7.67
N VAL A 297 18.00 15.95 7.42
CA VAL A 297 17.93 17.04 8.42
C VAL A 297 16.53 17.36 8.98
N ASN A 298 15.50 16.58 8.62
CA ASN A 298 14.12 16.78 9.06
C ASN A 298 13.36 15.44 9.20
N LEU A 299 14.04 14.35 9.55
CA LEU A 299 13.34 13.08 9.75
C LEU A 299 12.48 13.16 11.02
N ASN A 300 11.17 12.96 10.85
CA ASN A 300 10.21 13.10 11.93
C ASN A 300 10.37 11.99 12.97
N MET A 301 10.64 12.36 14.22
CA MET A 301 10.49 11.46 15.37
C MET A 301 9.03 11.41 15.80
N ARG A 302 8.51 10.20 16.08
CA ARG A 302 7.11 9.99 16.45
C ARG A 302 6.96 9.13 17.69
N THR A 303 5.83 9.27 18.39
CA THR A 303 5.50 8.46 19.57
C THR A 303 5.18 7.00 19.26
N GLY A 304 5.03 6.62 17.98
CA GLY A 304 4.74 5.25 17.55
C GLY A 304 5.08 4.99 16.07
N PRO A 305 5.03 3.72 15.63
CA PRO A 305 5.44 3.28 14.29
C PRO A 305 4.41 3.63 13.21
N GLY A 306 4.35 4.90 12.81
CA GLY A 306 3.43 5.33 11.75
C GLY A 306 3.37 6.84 11.58
N VAL A 307 3.00 7.30 10.37
CA VAL A 307 2.83 8.75 10.08
C VAL A 307 1.64 9.37 10.80
N SER A 308 0.71 8.54 11.28
CA SER A 308 -0.40 8.96 12.11
C SER A 308 0.15 9.49 13.45
N TYR A 309 1.01 8.75 14.15
CA TYR A 309 1.48 9.02 15.52
C TYR A 309 2.08 10.41 15.75
N THR A 310 2.02 10.87 17.00
CA THR A 310 2.42 12.23 17.37
C THR A 310 3.88 12.52 17.03
N ARG A 311 4.10 13.48 16.12
CA ARG A 311 5.43 14.03 15.86
C ARG A 311 5.97 14.76 17.10
N LYS A 312 7.15 14.35 17.57
CA LYS A 312 7.85 14.90 18.74
C LYS A 312 9.02 15.82 18.38
N GLY A 313 9.36 15.89 17.09
CA GLY A 313 10.40 16.78 16.59
C GLY A 313 11.03 16.21 15.34
N TYR A 314 12.26 16.62 15.08
CA TYR A 314 13.13 16.03 14.08
C TYR A 314 14.29 15.33 14.78
N ILE A 315 14.70 14.16 14.29
CA ILE A 315 15.96 13.56 14.70
C ILE A 315 17.09 14.25 13.94
N ASN A 316 18.17 14.58 14.65
CA ASN A 316 19.35 15.15 14.01
C ASN A 316 20.04 14.08 13.14
N PRO A 317 20.76 14.47 12.08
CA PRO A 317 21.59 13.53 11.35
C PRO A 317 22.64 12.88 12.27
N GLY A 318 22.86 11.59 12.10
CA GLY A 318 23.74 10.81 12.96
C GLY A 318 23.56 9.31 12.82
N THR A 319 24.35 8.54 13.58
CA THR A 319 24.18 7.08 13.70
C THR A 319 23.41 6.77 14.97
N TYR A 320 22.38 5.93 14.86
CA TYR A 320 21.44 5.63 15.94
C TYR A 320 21.20 4.12 16.06
N THR A 321 20.96 3.65 17.27
CA THR A 321 20.68 2.24 17.54
C THR A 321 19.18 1.99 17.45
N ILE A 322 18.76 1.03 16.63
CA ILE A 322 17.37 0.60 16.53
C ILE A 322 17.18 -0.62 17.42
N VAL A 323 16.31 -0.48 18.42
CA VAL A 323 16.04 -1.52 19.43
C VAL A 323 14.73 -2.27 19.18
N LYS A 324 13.81 -1.69 18.40
CA LYS A 324 12.51 -2.30 18.06
C LYS A 324 12.08 -1.92 16.65
N THR A 325 11.38 -2.80 15.95
CA THR A 325 10.84 -2.52 14.61
C THR A 325 9.40 -2.97 14.45
N THR A 326 8.61 -2.17 13.72
CA THR A 326 7.29 -2.54 13.20
C THR A 326 7.21 -2.04 11.75
N GLY A 327 7.08 -2.96 10.79
CA GLY A 327 7.01 -2.62 9.38
C GLY A 327 8.23 -1.78 8.94
N THR A 328 7.97 -0.58 8.40
CA THR A 328 9.02 0.36 7.98
C THR A 328 9.48 1.32 9.08
N TRP A 329 9.12 1.08 10.34
CA TRP A 329 9.47 1.97 11.47
C TRP A 329 10.42 1.29 12.45
N GLY A 330 11.35 2.07 13.00
CA GLY A 330 12.30 1.65 14.03
C GLY A 330 12.29 2.57 15.25
N LEU A 331 12.29 1.99 16.44
CA LEU A 331 12.44 2.71 17.71
C LEU A 331 13.93 3.01 17.95
N VAL A 332 14.25 4.29 18.04
CA VAL A 332 15.61 4.77 18.30
C VAL A 332 15.89 4.72 19.80
N GLN A 333 16.93 4.00 20.20
CA GLN A 333 17.29 3.80 21.60
C GLN A 333 17.59 5.12 22.31
N GLU A 334 18.32 6.02 21.66
CA GLU A 334 18.84 7.25 22.26
C GLU A 334 17.74 8.30 22.51
N THR A 335 16.64 8.23 21.76
CA THR A 335 15.56 9.23 21.83
C THR A 335 14.26 8.66 22.39
N GLY A 336 14.08 7.33 22.37
CA GLY A 336 12.83 6.68 22.76
C GLY A 336 11.67 6.92 21.79
N TYR A 337 11.95 7.39 20.57
CA TYR A 337 10.94 7.70 19.55
C TYR A 337 11.16 6.92 18.25
N TRP A 338 10.08 6.74 17.51
CA TRP A 338 10.05 5.99 16.26
C TRP A 338 10.41 6.87 15.07
N VAL A 339 11.20 6.32 14.14
CA VAL A 339 11.56 6.94 12.87
C VAL A 339 11.26 5.97 11.72
N CYS A 340 10.92 6.51 10.55
CA CYS A 340 10.70 5.67 9.36
C CYS A 340 12.07 5.26 8.76
N LEU A 341 12.31 3.95 8.75
CA LEU A 341 13.53 3.29 8.29
C LEU A 341 13.78 3.42 6.79
N GLU A 342 12.76 3.77 5.99
CA GLU A 342 12.94 4.07 4.56
C GLU A 342 13.78 5.35 4.35
N TYR A 343 13.89 6.19 5.37
CA TYR A 343 14.75 7.38 5.39
C TYR A 343 16.06 7.15 6.16
N THR A 344 16.37 5.89 6.50
CA THR A 344 17.60 5.51 7.18
C THR A 344 18.33 4.46 6.34
N THR A 345 19.63 4.33 6.56
CA THR A 345 20.43 3.26 5.94
C THR A 345 20.96 2.37 7.04
N LYS A 346 20.69 1.06 6.98
CA LYS A 346 21.28 0.11 7.93
C LYS A 346 22.80 0.21 7.84
N VAL A 347 23.45 0.43 8.98
CA VAL A 347 24.90 0.35 9.11
C VAL A 347 25.20 -1.13 9.26
N SER A 348 25.85 -1.69 8.25
CA SER A 348 26.27 -3.08 8.28
C SER A 348 27.24 -3.30 9.43
N ASP A 349 26.91 -4.22 10.33
CA ASP A 349 27.94 -4.93 11.08
C ASP A 349 28.62 -5.86 10.07
N ASP A 350 29.94 -5.76 10.02
CA ASP A 350 30.79 -6.20 8.92
C ASP A 350 30.62 -7.69 8.55
N GLY A 351 30.62 -7.98 7.25
CA GLY A 351 30.71 -9.35 6.73
C GLY A 351 29.93 -9.62 5.44
N GLY A 352 30.52 -9.32 4.28
CA GLY A 352 30.00 -9.83 3.00
C GLY A 352 30.56 -9.18 1.74
N ASN A 353 31.73 -9.63 1.32
CA ASN A 353 32.43 -9.30 0.08
C ASN A 353 31.56 -9.41 -1.19
N SER A 354 31.48 -8.34 -1.99
CA SER A 354 31.42 -8.41 -3.46
C SER A 354 31.96 -7.12 -4.06
N GLY A 355 33.09 -7.27 -4.75
CA GLY A 355 33.97 -6.19 -5.19
C GLY A 355 33.44 -5.33 -6.35
N GLY A 356 33.99 -4.12 -6.41
CA GLY A 356 33.77 -3.20 -7.51
C GLY A 356 34.43 -1.83 -7.30
N ASN A 357 35.77 -1.82 -7.32
CA ASN A 357 36.68 -0.68 -7.52
C ASN A 357 36.73 0.44 -6.46
N THR A 358 37.82 0.42 -5.69
CA THR A 358 38.22 1.41 -4.69
C THR A 358 38.70 2.71 -5.36
N GLY A 359 37.77 3.65 -5.59
CA GLY A 359 38.12 5.05 -5.83
C GLY A 359 38.26 5.78 -4.50
N SER A 360 39.40 6.41 -4.23
CA SER A 360 39.58 7.24 -3.03
C SER A 360 38.48 8.29 -2.94
N SER A 361 37.79 8.39 -1.80
CA SER A 361 36.73 9.36 -1.64
C SER A 361 37.28 10.79 -1.66
N TYR A 362 36.66 11.70 -2.40
CA TYR A 362 37.06 13.11 -2.47
C TYR A 362 35.86 14.05 -2.37
N GLN A 363 36.06 15.25 -1.85
CA GLN A 363 34.98 16.22 -1.75
C GLN A 363 34.85 17.04 -3.03
N VAL A 364 33.64 17.47 -3.34
CA VAL A 364 33.29 18.38 -4.43
C VAL A 364 32.35 19.45 -3.90
N LYS A 365 32.29 20.60 -4.58
CA LYS A 365 31.42 21.74 -4.31
C LYS A 365 30.59 22.04 -5.55
N VAL A 366 29.30 22.22 -5.40
CA VAL A 366 28.39 22.55 -6.50
C VAL A 366 28.71 23.96 -7.03
N ASN A 367 28.88 24.10 -8.35
CA ASN A 367 29.23 25.37 -9.00
C ASN A 367 28.08 25.98 -9.84
N THR A 368 26.92 25.34 -9.85
CA THR A 368 25.70 25.80 -10.55
C THR A 368 24.59 26.15 -9.56
N ALA A 369 23.61 26.97 -9.98
CA ALA A 369 22.52 27.46 -9.13
C ALA A 369 21.72 26.33 -8.45
N ALA A 370 21.44 25.25 -9.18
CA ALA A 370 20.77 24.07 -8.67
C ALA A 370 21.20 22.81 -9.43
N LEU A 371 21.58 21.75 -8.71
CA LEU A 371 22.04 20.47 -9.25
C LEU A 371 21.14 19.33 -8.79
N ASN A 372 20.59 18.54 -9.71
CA ASN A 372 19.71 17.41 -9.38
C ASN A 372 20.48 16.26 -8.74
N MET A 373 19.95 15.73 -7.63
CA MET A 373 20.37 14.46 -7.03
C MET A 373 19.49 13.34 -7.58
N ARG A 374 20.08 12.29 -8.15
CA ARG A 374 19.34 11.22 -8.82
C ARG A 374 19.58 9.85 -8.20
N THR A 375 18.63 8.94 -8.37
CA THR A 375 18.75 7.56 -7.87
C THR A 375 19.74 6.68 -8.64
N GLY A 376 20.39 7.20 -9.68
CA GLY A 376 21.39 6.48 -10.48
C GLY A 376 22.16 7.41 -11.43
N PRO A 377 23.25 6.92 -12.06
CA PRO A 377 24.15 7.70 -12.90
C PRO A 377 23.54 7.97 -14.29
N GLY A 378 22.60 8.91 -14.37
CA GLY A 378 21.98 9.30 -15.64
C GLY A 378 20.75 10.18 -15.47
N THR A 379 20.37 10.89 -16.54
CA THR A 379 19.18 11.77 -16.55
C THR A 379 17.86 11.00 -16.58
N ASN A 380 17.87 9.71 -16.92
CA ASN A 380 16.69 8.83 -16.90
C ASN A 380 16.30 8.36 -15.49
N TYR A 381 17.17 8.54 -14.49
CA TYR A 381 16.89 8.19 -13.09
C TYR A 381 16.11 9.30 -12.39
N SER A 382 15.20 8.91 -11.50
CA SER A 382 14.33 9.85 -10.77
C SER A 382 15.14 10.86 -9.94
N SER A 383 14.76 12.15 -10.03
CA SER A 383 15.31 13.20 -9.17
C SER A 383 14.72 13.10 -7.76
N LYS A 384 15.57 13.23 -6.74
CA LYS A 384 15.22 13.17 -5.31
C LYS A 384 15.44 14.50 -4.59
N GLY A 385 15.82 15.54 -5.33
CA GLY A 385 16.01 16.89 -4.81
C GLY A 385 17.08 17.67 -5.57
N LEU A 386 17.34 18.89 -5.10
CA LEU A 386 18.32 19.81 -5.66
C LEU A 386 19.39 20.13 -4.61
N LEU A 387 20.65 20.16 -5.04
CA LEU A 387 21.75 20.80 -4.32
C LEU A 387 21.90 22.23 -4.83
N LEU A 388 22.03 23.18 -3.93
CA LEU A 388 22.21 24.58 -4.30
C LEU A 388 23.68 24.90 -4.55
N ILE A 389 23.93 26.01 -5.24
CA ILE A 389 25.30 26.50 -5.45
C ILE A 389 26.07 26.56 -4.13
N GLY A 390 27.29 26.03 -4.15
CA GLY A 390 28.19 26.01 -3.01
C GLY A 390 28.02 24.86 -2.02
N SER A 391 27.00 24.00 -2.19
CA SER A 391 26.88 22.76 -1.42
C SER A 391 28.11 21.88 -1.60
N LYS A 392 28.64 21.30 -0.51
CA LYS A 392 29.76 20.34 -0.54
C LYS A 392 29.24 18.91 -0.42
N CYS A 393 29.84 17.98 -1.16
CA CYS A 393 29.48 16.57 -1.19
C CYS A 393 30.74 15.72 -1.26
N THR A 394 30.70 14.51 -0.72
CA THR A 394 31.81 13.56 -0.73
C THR A 394 31.51 12.46 -1.73
N ILE A 395 32.33 12.34 -2.76
CA ILE A 395 32.14 11.35 -3.84
C ILE A 395 32.89 10.08 -3.47
N ILE A 396 32.19 8.95 -3.46
CA ILE A 396 32.73 7.62 -3.13
C ILE A 396 32.77 6.68 -4.34
N ASP A 397 32.01 6.97 -5.38
CA ASP A 397 32.02 6.20 -6.62
C ASP A 397 31.78 7.15 -7.81
N THR A 398 32.28 6.77 -8.99
CA THR A 398 32.11 7.54 -10.21
C THR A 398 31.77 6.65 -11.38
N LYS A 399 30.77 7.06 -12.17
CA LYS A 399 30.32 6.33 -13.36
C LYS A 399 29.80 7.30 -14.40
N ASP A 400 30.35 7.24 -15.61
CA ASP A 400 29.90 8.00 -16.79
C ASP A 400 29.74 9.53 -16.55
N GLY A 401 30.67 10.11 -15.80
CA GLY A 401 30.66 11.54 -15.44
C GLY A 401 29.67 11.91 -14.31
N TRP A 402 29.13 10.92 -13.61
CA TRP A 402 28.37 11.07 -12.38
C TRP A 402 29.19 10.62 -11.19
N GLY A 403 28.97 11.25 -10.03
CA GLY A 403 29.56 10.88 -8.76
C GLY A 403 28.48 10.47 -7.77
N GLN A 404 28.67 9.33 -7.11
CA GLN A 404 27.82 8.88 -6.02
C GLN A 404 28.27 9.55 -4.72
N MET A 405 27.34 10.26 -4.10
CA MET A 405 27.57 10.92 -2.82
C MET A 405 27.56 9.91 -1.68
N SER A 406 28.53 10.01 -0.78
CA SER A 406 28.58 9.18 0.43
C SER A 406 27.46 9.56 1.41
N GLU A 407 27.00 10.80 1.37
CA GLU A 407 26.03 11.33 2.32
C GLU A 407 24.64 10.68 2.17
N ASN A 408 24.30 10.17 0.98
CA ASN A 408 22.96 9.62 0.72
C ASN A 408 22.88 8.57 -0.41
N GLY A 409 24.01 8.22 -1.04
CA GLY A 409 24.05 7.24 -2.13
C GLY A 409 23.45 7.73 -3.45
N TYR A 410 23.00 8.99 -3.54
CA TYR A 410 22.49 9.57 -4.78
C TYR A 410 23.62 10.05 -5.68
N TRP A 411 23.30 10.12 -6.97
CA TRP A 411 24.24 10.46 -8.03
C TRP A 411 24.04 11.90 -8.46
N ILE A 412 25.15 12.63 -8.59
CA ILE A 412 25.20 13.99 -9.09
C ILE A 412 26.10 14.07 -10.31
N LYS A 413 25.78 14.96 -11.24
CA LYS A 413 26.57 15.12 -12.47
C LYS A 413 27.80 15.99 -12.14
N LEU A 414 28.99 15.40 -12.25
CA LEU A 414 30.24 16.01 -11.76
C LEU A 414 30.66 17.27 -12.54
N GLU A 415 30.20 17.43 -13.78
CA GLU A 415 30.46 18.62 -14.60
C GLU A 415 29.96 19.93 -13.96
N TYR A 416 28.99 19.83 -13.05
CA TYR A 416 28.43 20.95 -12.29
C TYR A 416 29.03 21.07 -10.88
N THR A 417 30.24 20.56 -10.70
CA THR A 417 30.97 20.61 -9.44
C THR A 417 32.43 20.99 -9.63
N THR A 418 33.06 21.49 -8.57
CA THR A 418 34.50 21.74 -8.46
C THR A 418 35.04 20.92 -7.30
N PRO A 419 36.17 20.19 -7.42
CA PRO A 419 36.79 19.51 -6.30
C PRO A 419 37.00 20.45 -5.10
N VAL A 420 36.74 19.93 -3.90
CA VAL A 420 37.10 20.56 -2.63
C VAL A 420 38.34 19.82 -2.17
N ASP A 421 39.46 20.51 -2.17
CA ASP A 421 40.68 19.97 -1.61
C ASP A 421 40.46 19.69 -0.13
N ALA A 422 40.71 18.46 0.28
CA ALA A 422 40.69 18.09 1.69
C ALA A 422 41.68 18.99 2.43
N GLU A 423 41.30 19.50 3.61
CA GLU A 423 42.25 20.22 4.44
C GLU A 423 43.41 19.28 4.78
N TYR A 424 44.64 19.75 4.57
CA TYR A 424 45.83 19.01 4.98
C TYR A 424 46.85 19.94 5.58
N ASN A 425 47.70 19.38 6.45
CA ASN A 425 48.75 20.14 7.09
C ASN A 425 50.00 20.12 6.22
N VAL A 426 50.72 21.24 6.25
CA VAL A 426 52.05 21.35 5.67
C VAL A 426 53.02 21.86 6.73
N LYS A 427 54.23 21.33 6.72
CA LYS A 427 55.36 21.86 7.49
C LYS A 427 56.15 22.82 6.61
N VAL A 428 56.29 24.05 7.10
CA VAL A 428 57.15 25.09 6.52
C VAL A 428 58.41 25.19 7.37
N THR A 429 59.58 25.04 6.74
CA THR A 429 60.89 25.22 7.38
C THR A 429 61.54 26.56 7.04
N ASP A 430 61.22 27.12 5.89
CA ASP A 430 61.80 28.36 5.38
C ASP A 430 61.24 29.59 6.10
N SER A 431 62.11 30.42 6.66
CA SER A 431 61.73 31.64 7.39
C SER A 431 61.29 32.80 6.47
N ASP A 432 61.51 32.68 5.17
CA ASP A 432 61.29 33.69 4.15
C ASP A 432 60.30 33.25 3.04
N LEU A 433 59.49 32.22 3.31
CA LEU A 433 58.44 31.79 2.38
C LEU A 433 57.36 32.87 2.25
N ASN A 434 57.17 33.38 1.03
CA ASN A 434 56.25 34.49 0.76
C ASN A 434 54.77 34.07 0.88
N MET A 435 53.98 34.86 1.60
CA MET A 435 52.52 34.83 1.56
C MET A 435 51.98 35.83 0.54
N ARG A 436 50.99 35.45 -0.27
CA ARG A 436 50.41 36.28 -1.34
C ARG A 436 48.89 36.33 -1.30
N THR A 437 48.30 37.37 -1.89
CA THR A 437 46.83 37.54 -1.95
C THR A 437 46.11 36.59 -2.90
N GLY A 438 46.84 35.80 -3.72
CA GLY A 438 46.29 34.83 -4.65
C GLY A 438 47.35 33.81 -5.12
N PRO A 439 46.93 32.78 -5.89
CA PRO A 439 47.77 31.66 -6.30
C PRO A 439 48.69 32.02 -7.47
N GLY A 440 49.80 32.71 -7.19
CA GLY A 440 50.77 33.09 -8.22
C GLY A 440 51.79 34.13 -7.78
N THR A 441 52.92 34.23 -8.48
CA THR A 441 53.96 35.24 -8.22
C THR A 441 53.56 36.66 -8.62
N SER A 442 52.52 36.81 -9.45
CA SER A 442 51.92 38.09 -9.85
C SER A 442 51.05 38.72 -8.76
N TYR A 443 50.59 37.96 -7.76
CA TYR A 443 49.76 38.47 -6.68
C TYR A 443 50.58 39.19 -5.61
N THR A 444 49.98 40.21 -4.99
CA THR A 444 50.60 41.07 -3.98
C THR A 444 51.15 40.25 -2.81
N ARG A 445 52.43 40.45 -2.48
CA ARG A 445 53.09 39.87 -1.29
C ARG A 445 52.59 40.54 -0.01
N LYS A 446 52.23 39.73 1.00
CA LYS A 446 51.69 40.16 2.30
C LYS A 446 52.61 39.85 3.49
N GLY A 447 53.85 39.46 3.21
CA GLY A 447 54.86 39.14 4.21
C GLY A 447 55.39 37.72 4.02
N TYR A 448 55.93 37.17 5.11
CA TYR A 448 56.42 35.80 5.18
C TYR A 448 55.51 34.95 6.07
N VAL A 449 55.38 33.66 5.76
CA VAL A 449 54.74 32.69 6.66
C VAL A 449 55.78 32.24 7.70
N SER A 450 55.39 32.18 8.97
CA SER A 450 56.30 31.69 10.03
C SER A 450 56.60 30.21 9.85
N PRO A 451 57.84 29.73 10.11
CA PRO A 451 58.13 28.30 10.15
C PRO A 451 57.21 27.57 11.14
N GLY A 452 56.77 26.37 10.80
CA GLY A 452 55.81 25.60 11.59
C GLY A 452 54.83 24.80 10.77
N VAL A 453 53.80 24.28 11.44
CA VAL A 453 52.71 23.53 10.80
C VAL A 453 51.58 24.47 10.45
N HIS A 454 51.13 24.42 9.20
CA HIS A 454 50.04 25.23 8.68
C HIS A 454 49.01 24.38 7.96
N THR A 455 47.73 24.71 8.13
CA THR A 455 46.63 24.03 7.45
C THR A 455 46.32 24.70 6.12
N ILE A 456 46.27 23.90 5.05
CA ILE A 456 45.88 24.31 3.70
C ILE A 456 44.40 23.97 3.49
N VAL A 457 43.62 24.93 3.00
CA VAL A 457 42.16 24.80 2.82
C VAL A 457 41.70 24.80 1.36
N GLU A 458 42.60 25.15 0.44
CA GLU A 458 42.32 25.28 -0.99
C GLU A 458 43.66 25.20 -1.74
N THR A 459 43.70 24.54 -2.89
CA THR A 459 44.88 24.50 -3.76
C THR A 459 44.56 24.98 -5.18
N ASP A 460 45.53 25.65 -5.80
CA ASP A 460 45.43 26.10 -7.19
C ASP A 460 46.83 26.25 -7.78
N GLY A 461 47.12 25.60 -8.90
CA GLY A 461 48.40 25.76 -9.63
C GLY A 461 49.67 25.50 -8.79
N GLY A 462 49.62 24.58 -7.83
CA GLY A 462 50.71 24.29 -6.89
C GLY A 462 50.90 25.34 -5.78
N TRP A 463 49.88 26.16 -5.54
CA TRP A 463 49.76 27.04 -4.38
C TRP A 463 48.72 26.48 -3.41
N GLY A 464 48.89 26.78 -2.13
CA GLY A 464 47.96 26.39 -1.07
C GLY A 464 47.54 27.61 -0.25
N LYS A 465 46.24 27.73 0.01
CA LYS A 465 45.66 28.80 0.82
C LYS A 465 45.70 28.43 2.29
N LEU A 466 46.33 29.28 3.09
CA LEU A 466 46.44 29.14 4.54
C LEU A 466 45.09 29.36 5.22
N LYS A 467 44.72 28.44 6.12
CA LYS A 467 43.54 28.58 6.98
C LYS A 467 43.61 29.79 7.91
N SER A 468 44.80 30.13 8.37
CA SER A 468 45.04 31.14 9.42
C SER A 468 44.73 32.57 8.98
N ASN A 469 44.98 32.91 7.72
CA ASN A 469 44.87 34.29 7.22
C ASN A 469 44.34 34.40 5.79
N GLY A 470 44.05 33.28 5.12
CA GLY A 470 43.51 33.25 3.76
C GLY A 470 44.51 33.59 2.65
N TYR A 471 45.81 33.75 2.97
CA TYR A 471 46.86 33.99 1.99
C TYR A 471 47.43 32.70 1.39
N TRP A 472 48.02 32.83 0.23
CA TRP A 472 48.55 31.72 -0.56
C TRP A 472 50.06 31.59 -0.40
N ILE A 473 50.53 30.36 -0.22
CA ILE A 473 51.95 30.00 -0.20
C ILE A 473 52.25 28.96 -1.28
N LYS A 474 53.47 28.94 -1.80
CA LYS A 474 53.87 27.99 -2.84
C LYS A 474 54.19 26.64 -2.18
N LEU A 475 53.43 25.59 -2.55
CA LEU A 475 53.48 24.28 -1.89
C LEU A 475 54.79 23.52 -2.16
N SER A 476 55.54 23.86 -3.20
CA SER A 476 56.85 23.27 -3.48
C SER A 476 57.91 23.60 -2.42
N TYR A 477 57.65 24.56 -1.54
CA TYR A 477 58.53 24.93 -0.40
C TYR A 477 58.00 24.41 0.93
N THR A 478 57.06 23.45 0.90
CA THR A 478 56.49 22.87 2.11
C THR A 478 56.50 21.35 2.03
N THR A 479 56.41 20.69 3.18
CA THR A 479 56.23 19.24 3.24
C THR A 479 54.82 18.94 3.72
N LYS A 480 54.01 18.24 2.92
CA LYS A 480 52.69 17.76 3.34
C LYS A 480 52.87 16.72 4.46
N ILE A 481 52.14 16.90 5.57
CA ILE A 481 52.20 16.04 6.77
C ILE A 481 50.83 15.53 7.18
#